data_AF-A0A9D9RFH4-F1
#
_entry.id   AF-A0A9D9RFH4-F1
#
_cell.length_a   1.000
_cell.length_b   1.000
_cell.length_c   1.000
_cell.angle_alpha   90.00
_cell.angle_beta   90.00
_cell.angle_gamma   90.00
#
_symmetry.space_group_name_H-M   'P 1'
#
loop_
_entity.id
_entity.type
_entity.pdbx_description
1 polymer ?
#
loop_
_entity_poly.entity_id
_entity_poly.type
_entity_poly.pdbx_seq_one_letter_code
_entity_poly.pdbx_strand_id
1 'polypeptide(L)'
;MKSLIHFLRLVRWPNLLFIFLAEALFHFCIYKPLYPNAALTGDDPFYFIVATSICIAAAGYIINDYFDVNIDQVNKPKMVVVGAHISRRWVIFWHLVLSMAGVYLSLIVFPFQQYLHIHFSNLATIFILWFYSTNFKRDFLVGNVVIAVLTAWTIGVVYFSKFTLLQLVHPTNMLPTDLKFFKLMLLYSSFAFILTLIREALKDMEDMGGDEKFGCKTMPIAWGLQTTKVYVAVWLMVIILVLT
;
A
#
# COMPACT_ATOMS: atom_id res chain seq x y z
N MET A 1 -1.14 3.04 28.56
CA MET A 1 -1.32 1.88 27.65
C MET A 1 -2.54 1.98 26.73
N LYS A 2 -3.76 2.31 27.19
CA LYS A 2 -4.95 2.37 26.31
C LYS A 2 -4.80 3.31 25.10
N SER A 3 -4.21 4.50 25.28
CA SER A 3 -3.94 5.46 24.20
C SER A 3 -3.05 4.88 23.08
N LEU A 4 -2.02 4.12 23.43
CA LEU A 4 -1.12 3.47 22.47
C LEU A 4 -1.84 2.41 21.63
N ILE A 5 -2.73 1.63 22.26
CA ILE A 5 -3.51 0.59 21.57
C ILE A 5 -4.45 1.22 20.53
N HIS A 6 -5.10 2.34 20.88
CA HIS A 6 -5.94 3.08 19.95
C HIS A 6 -5.14 3.66 18.80
N PHE A 7 -3.92 4.15 19.05
CA PHE A 7 -3.02 4.64 18.00
C PHE A 7 -2.56 3.51 17.06
N LEU A 8 -2.14 2.36 17.61
CA LEU A 8 -1.75 1.19 16.80
C LEU A 8 -2.91 0.66 15.94
N ARG A 9 -4.14 0.76 16.46
CA ARG A 9 -5.34 0.43 15.69
C ARG A 9 -5.60 1.43 14.56
N LEU A 10 -5.41 2.72 14.82
CA LEU A 10 -5.57 3.80 13.83
C LEU A 10 -4.61 3.62 12.63
N VAL A 11 -3.36 3.28 12.89
CA VAL A 11 -2.37 3.01 11.81
C VAL A 11 -2.51 1.62 11.19
N ARG A 12 -3.48 0.81 11.65
CA ARG A 12 -3.71 -0.57 11.23
C ARG A 12 -2.41 -1.39 11.25
N TRP A 13 -1.79 -1.47 12.43
CA TRP A 13 -0.48 -2.12 12.63
C TRP A 13 -0.33 -3.53 12.00
N PRO A 14 -1.34 -4.42 11.93
CA PRO A 14 -1.17 -5.72 11.29
C PRO A 14 -0.90 -5.57 9.78
N ASN A 15 -1.53 -4.60 9.12
CA ASN A 15 -1.29 -4.34 7.70
C ASN A 15 0.14 -3.81 7.48
N LEU A 16 0.63 -2.95 8.37
CA LEU A 16 2.00 -2.44 8.30
C LEU A 16 3.04 -3.55 8.48
N LEU A 17 2.75 -4.52 9.35
CA LEU A 17 3.58 -5.72 9.51
C LEU A 17 3.64 -6.56 8.23
N PHE A 18 2.52 -6.71 7.51
CA PHE A 18 2.51 -7.41 6.22
C PHE A 18 3.33 -6.66 5.15
N ILE A 19 3.27 -5.33 5.11
CA ILE A 19 4.11 -4.53 4.20
C ILE A 19 5.59 -4.75 4.53
N PHE A 20 5.97 -4.61 5.81
CA PHE A 20 7.34 -4.89 6.27
C PHE A 20 7.81 -6.28 5.86
N LEU A 21 6.99 -7.31 6.12
CA LEU A 21 7.33 -8.70 5.83
C LEU A 21 7.46 -8.94 4.33
N ALA A 22 6.57 -8.38 3.50
CA ALA A 22 6.65 -8.50 2.05
C ALA A 22 7.94 -7.86 1.50
N GLU A 23 8.26 -6.64 1.93
CA GLU A 23 9.48 -5.94 1.53
C GLU A 23 10.75 -6.65 2.04
N ALA A 24 10.73 -7.16 3.28
CA ALA A 24 11.83 -7.93 3.85
C ALA A 24 12.07 -9.25 3.13
N LEU A 25 11.02 -10.02 2.84
CA LEU A 25 11.15 -11.25 2.07
C LEU A 25 11.66 -10.96 0.66
N PHE A 26 11.17 -9.89 0.02
CA PHE A 26 11.64 -9.49 -1.30
C PHE A 26 13.13 -9.11 -1.29
N HIS A 27 13.60 -8.37 -0.28
CA HIS A 27 15.01 -8.00 -0.17
C HIS A 27 15.92 -9.18 0.21
N PHE A 28 15.59 -9.93 1.27
CA PHE A 28 16.46 -10.97 1.80
C PHE A 28 16.39 -12.29 1.02
N CYS A 29 15.22 -12.67 0.51
CA CYS A 29 15.05 -13.95 -0.19
C CYS A 29 15.21 -13.84 -1.71
N ILE A 30 15.10 -12.64 -2.29
CA ILE A 30 15.20 -12.45 -3.75
C ILE A 30 16.40 -11.59 -4.11
N TYR A 31 16.48 -10.36 -3.60
CA TYR A 31 17.57 -9.45 -3.99
C TYR A 31 18.95 -9.95 -3.54
N LYS A 32 19.14 -10.29 -2.27
CA LYS A 32 20.47 -10.75 -1.77
C LYS A 32 21.00 -11.99 -2.49
N PRO A 33 20.21 -13.05 -2.74
CA PRO A 33 20.69 -14.22 -3.49
C PRO A 33 21.02 -13.91 -4.95
N LEU A 34 20.34 -12.94 -5.57
CA LEU A 34 20.62 -12.52 -6.95
C LEU A 34 21.86 -11.65 -7.06
N TYR A 35 22.19 -10.87 -6.03
CA TYR A 35 23.37 -9.98 -6.00
C TYR A 35 24.28 -10.29 -4.79
N PRO A 36 25.03 -11.41 -4.80
CA PRO A 36 25.87 -11.82 -3.67
C PRO A 36 26.93 -10.78 -3.28
N ASN A 37 27.47 -10.06 -4.28
CA ASN A 37 28.48 -9.03 -4.04
C ASN A 37 27.90 -7.76 -3.42
N ALA A 38 26.63 -7.43 -3.72
CA ALA A 38 25.92 -6.32 -3.09
C ALA A 38 25.47 -6.67 -1.66
N ALA A 39 25.31 -7.96 -1.35
CA ALA A 39 25.00 -8.42 0.01
C ALA A 39 26.13 -8.16 1.03
N LEU A 40 27.35 -7.84 0.56
CA LEU A 40 28.49 -7.44 1.39
C LEU A 40 28.45 -5.97 1.82
N THR A 41 27.62 -5.15 1.16
CA THR A 41 27.37 -3.76 1.56
C THR A 41 26.23 -3.68 2.56
N GLY A 42 26.26 -2.66 3.43
CA GLY A 42 25.23 -2.47 4.46
C GLY A 42 23.82 -2.31 3.88
N ASP A 43 22.82 -2.84 4.59
CA ASP A 43 21.41 -2.77 4.20
C ASP A 43 20.73 -1.45 4.63
N ASP A 44 21.50 -0.43 5.03
CA ASP A 44 20.95 0.84 5.51
C ASP A 44 19.93 1.43 4.54
N PRO A 45 20.19 1.53 3.22
CA PRO A 45 19.20 2.09 2.31
C PRO A 45 17.88 1.31 2.25
N PHE A 46 17.94 -0.01 2.50
CA PHE A 46 16.75 -0.85 2.57
C PHE A 46 15.93 -0.55 3.83
N TYR A 47 16.55 -0.39 5.00
CA TYR A 47 15.80 -0.08 6.22
C TYR A 47 15.09 1.27 6.14
N PHE A 48 15.72 2.27 5.51
CA PHE A 48 15.10 3.58 5.32
C PHE A 48 13.95 3.55 4.32
N ILE A 49 14.05 2.82 3.20
CA ILE A 49 12.93 2.74 2.25
C ILE A 49 11.73 2.01 2.86
N VAL A 50 11.97 0.96 3.65
CA VAL A 50 10.92 0.25 4.40
C VAL A 50 10.27 1.17 5.43
N ALA A 51 11.07 1.93 6.18
CA ALA A 51 10.54 2.92 7.12
C ALA A 51 9.70 3.99 6.41
N THR A 52 10.14 4.46 5.23
CA THR A 52 9.35 5.36 4.37
C THR A 52 8.02 4.73 3.96
N SER A 53 8.01 3.49 3.44
CA SER A 53 6.80 2.77 3.07
C SER A 53 5.82 2.64 4.24
N ILE A 54 6.32 2.26 5.43
CA ILE A 54 5.50 2.12 6.64
C ILE A 54 4.91 3.47 7.07
N CYS A 55 5.70 4.55 7.06
CA CYS A 55 5.21 5.88 7.39
C CYS A 55 4.12 6.35 6.44
N ILE A 56 4.31 6.19 5.12
CA ILE A 56 3.33 6.59 4.11
C ILE A 56 2.05 5.74 4.22
N ALA A 57 2.18 4.42 4.37
CA ALA A 57 1.02 3.54 4.54
C ALA A 57 0.24 3.85 5.83
N ALA A 58 0.93 4.11 6.93
CA ALA A 58 0.31 4.54 8.19
C ALA A 58 -0.44 5.87 8.02
N ALA A 59 0.17 6.85 7.34
CA ALA A 59 -0.49 8.12 7.01
C ALA A 59 -1.72 7.92 6.13
N GLY A 60 -1.67 7.00 5.17
CA GLY A 60 -2.78 6.58 4.32
C GLY A 60 -3.95 5.99 5.11
N TYR A 61 -3.68 5.12 6.07
CA TYR A 61 -4.74 4.56 6.92
C TYR A 61 -5.37 5.62 7.83
N ILE A 62 -4.56 6.54 8.39
CA ILE A 62 -5.05 7.64 9.22
C ILE A 62 -6.01 8.55 8.43
N ILE A 63 -5.64 8.96 7.22
CA ILE A 63 -6.49 9.84 6.40
C ILE A 63 -7.74 9.13 5.91
N ASN A 64 -7.66 7.83 5.61
CA ASN A 64 -8.82 7.02 5.27
C ASN A 64 -9.83 6.98 6.44
N ASP A 65 -9.38 6.65 7.65
CA ASP A 65 -10.22 6.63 8.85
C ASP A 65 -10.78 8.03 9.22
N TYR A 66 -10.09 9.11 8.84
CA TYR A 66 -10.58 10.49 9.02
C TYR A 66 -11.84 10.78 8.20
N PHE A 67 -11.89 10.32 6.94
CA PHE A 67 -13.04 10.54 6.07
C PHE A 67 -14.16 9.51 6.31
N ASP A 68 -13.80 8.32 6.79
CA ASP A 68 -14.72 7.20 6.98
C ASP A 68 -15.50 7.21 8.31
N VAL A 69 -15.22 8.16 9.21
CA VAL A 69 -15.80 8.19 10.57
C VAL A 69 -17.30 7.91 10.60
N ASN A 70 -18.08 8.54 9.72
CA ASN A 70 -19.54 8.40 9.72
C ASN A 70 -19.98 7.04 9.17
N ILE A 71 -19.27 6.50 8.17
CA ILE A 71 -19.54 5.18 7.56
C ILE A 71 -19.18 4.08 8.57
N ASP A 72 -18.00 4.19 9.19
CA ASP A 72 -17.50 3.22 10.15
C ASP A 72 -18.31 3.19 11.45
N GLN A 73 -18.96 4.30 11.83
CA GLN A 73 -19.92 4.31 12.94
C GLN A 73 -21.13 3.41 12.68
N VAL A 74 -21.53 3.24 11.41
CA VAL A 74 -22.63 2.34 11.04
C VAL A 74 -22.13 0.91 10.91
N ASN A 75 -21.06 0.69 10.14
CA ASN A 75 -20.57 -0.66 9.83
C ASN A 75 -19.89 -1.32 11.03
N LYS A 76 -19.05 -0.57 11.75
CA LYS A 76 -18.09 -1.08 12.73
C LYS A 76 -18.02 -0.19 13.98
N PRO A 77 -19.14 0.03 14.71
CA PRO A 77 -19.23 1.02 15.80
C PRO A 77 -18.21 0.80 16.94
N LYS A 78 -17.85 -0.47 17.23
CA LYS A 78 -16.87 -0.82 18.27
C LYS A 78 -15.41 -0.64 17.80
N MET A 79 -15.19 -0.43 16.51
CA MET A 79 -13.87 -0.28 15.90
C MET A 79 -13.44 1.17 15.70
N VAL A 80 -14.39 2.11 15.72
CA VAL A 80 -14.14 3.53 15.47
C VAL A 80 -13.20 4.13 16.52
N VAL A 81 -12.04 4.63 16.07
CA VAL A 81 -11.06 5.32 16.91
C VAL A 81 -11.20 6.84 16.81
N VAL A 82 -11.46 7.33 15.59
CA VAL A 82 -11.54 8.75 15.28
C VAL A 82 -12.84 9.36 15.82
N GLY A 83 -12.72 10.44 16.59
CA GLY A 83 -13.85 11.09 17.26
C GLY A 83 -14.25 10.46 18.59
N ALA A 84 -13.99 9.15 18.78
CA ALA A 84 -14.26 8.45 20.05
C ALA A 84 -13.09 8.57 21.05
N HIS A 85 -11.87 8.27 20.59
CA HIS A 85 -10.68 8.23 21.44
C HIS A 85 -9.59 9.22 21.00
N ILE A 86 -9.51 9.49 19.69
CA ILE A 86 -8.55 10.45 19.13
C ILE A 86 -9.33 11.55 18.41
N SER A 87 -9.05 12.81 18.72
CA SER A 87 -9.75 13.93 18.09
C SER A 87 -9.36 14.07 16.62
N ARG A 88 -10.30 14.55 15.79
CA ARG A 88 -10.09 14.79 14.35
C ARG A 88 -8.86 15.67 14.05
N ARG A 89 -8.55 16.64 14.94
CA ARG A 89 -7.37 17.50 14.81
C ARG A 89 -6.06 16.70 14.95
N TRP A 90 -6.00 15.80 15.94
CA TRP A 90 -4.82 14.94 16.14
C TRP A 90 -4.66 13.92 15.01
N VAL A 91 -5.75 13.43 14.43
CA VAL A 91 -5.71 12.52 13.27
C VAL A 91 -5.05 13.20 12.06
N ILE A 92 -5.48 14.42 11.71
CA ILE A 92 -4.83 15.19 10.63
C ILE A 92 -3.36 15.49 10.96
N PHE A 93 -3.08 15.89 12.20
CA PHE A 93 -1.71 16.15 12.65
C PHE A 93 -0.81 14.92 12.43
N TRP A 94 -1.25 13.73 12.87
CA TRP A 94 -0.48 12.50 12.68
C TRP A 94 -0.34 12.08 11.22
N HIS A 95 -1.37 12.29 10.39
CA HIS A 95 -1.27 12.10 8.95
C HIS A 95 -0.17 12.97 8.33
N LEU A 96 -0.13 14.26 8.68
CA LEU A 96 0.89 15.18 8.18
C LEU A 96 2.29 14.79 8.68
N VAL A 97 2.44 14.52 9.98
CA VAL A 97 3.72 14.12 10.57
C VAL A 97 4.29 12.87 9.91
N LEU A 98 3.46 11.83 9.72
CA LEU A 98 3.92 10.58 9.11
C LEU A 98 4.20 10.72 7.61
N SER A 99 3.40 11.51 6.88
CA SER A 99 3.66 11.80 5.46
C SER A 99 4.99 12.54 5.28
N MET A 100 5.22 13.58 6.10
CA MET A 100 6.48 14.34 6.08
C MET A 100 7.67 13.48 6.51
N ALA A 101 7.50 12.63 7.54
CA ALA A 101 8.53 11.70 7.97
C ALA A 101 8.92 10.72 6.85
N GLY A 102 7.95 10.16 6.13
CA GLY A 102 8.21 9.26 4.99
C GLY A 102 9.04 9.92 3.89
N VAL A 103 8.68 11.15 3.50
CA VAL A 103 9.44 11.94 2.52
C VAL A 103 10.84 12.28 3.03
N TYR A 104 10.95 12.70 4.29
CA TYR A 104 12.23 13.07 4.91
C TYR A 104 13.20 11.88 4.97
N LEU A 105 12.73 10.71 5.40
CA LEU A 105 13.54 9.48 5.44
C LEU A 105 14.07 9.08 4.06
N SER A 106 13.25 9.23 3.01
CA SER A 106 13.66 9.00 1.63
C SER A 106 14.79 9.97 1.23
N LEU A 107 14.66 11.26 1.56
CA LEU A 107 15.63 12.30 1.20
C LEU A 107 16.99 12.16 1.89
N ILE A 108 17.04 11.62 3.11
CA ILE A 108 18.30 11.40 3.84
C ILE A 108 19.19 10.38 3.10
N VAL A 109 18.60 9.31 2.59
CA VAL A 109 19.34 8.16 2.06
C VAL A 109 19.56 8.24 0.56
N PHE A 110 18.58 8.74 -0.19
CA PHE A 110 18.60 8.71 -1.64
C PHE A 110 18.92 10.11 -2.20
N PRO A 111 20.13 10.33 -2.77
CA PRO A 111 20.48 11.62 -3.36
C PRO A 111 19.45 12.07 -4.39
N PHE A 112 18.93 13.28 -4.22
CA PHE A 112 17.78 13.78 -4.97
C PHE A 112 17.95 13.64 -6.49
N GLN A 113 19.11 14.01 -7.03
CA GLN A 113 19.40 13.98 -8.47
C GLN A 113 19.42 12.56 -9.07
N GLN A 114 19.85 11.56 -8.30
CA GLN A 114 20.02 10.18 -8.79
C GLN A 114 18.74 9.35 -8.65
N TYR A 115 17.90 9.68 -7.67
CA TYR A 115 16.72 8.90 -7.29
C TYR A 115 15.43 9.74 -7.34
N LEU A 116 15.33 10.65 -8.32
CA LEU A 116 14.13 11.47 -8.53
C LEU A 116 12.85 10.62 -8.60
N HIS A 117 12.92 9.45 -9.26
CA HIS A 117 11.79 8.53 -9.38
C HIS A 117 11.23 8.07 -8.04
N ILE A 118 12.09 7.79 -7.05
CA ILE A 118 11.65 7.38 -5.71
C ILE A 118 10.93 8.53 -5.01
N HIS A 119 11.53 9.73 -5.00
CA HIS A 119 10.94 10.90 -4.34
C HIS A 119 9.59 11.30 -4.96
N PHE A 120 9.51 11.35 -6.29
CA PHE A 120 8.25 11.61 -6.98
C PHE A 120 7.22 10.52 -6.75
N SER A 121 7.61 9.25 -6.73
CA SER A 121 6.68 8.15 -6.48
C SER A 121 6.13 8.14 -5.05
N ASN A 122 6.95 8.49 -4.06
CA ASN A 122 6.52 8.61 -2.66
C ASN A 122 5.53 9.77 -2.49
N LEU A 123 5.81 10.93 -3.10
CA LEU A 123 4.88 12.05 -3.12
C LEU A 123 3.58 11.68 -3.85
N ALA A 124 3.67 11.07 -5.02
CA ALA A 124 2.50 10.59 -5.76
C ALA A 124 1.66 9.62 -4.93
N THR A 125 2.29 8.70 -4.20
CA THR A 125 1.59 7.75 -3.30
C THR A 125 0.79 8.49 -2.23
N ILE A 126 1.39 9.50 -1.59
CA ILE A 126 0.69 10.33 -0.58
C ILE A 126 -0.51 11.04 -1.20
N PHE A 127 -0.34 11.67 -2.36
CA PHE A 127 -1.43 12.36 -3.06
C PHE A 127 -2.54 11.41 -3.51
N ILE A 128 -2.18 10.23 -4.05
CA ILE A 128 -3.15 9.22 -4.48
C ILE A 128 -3.93 8.68 -3.28
N LEU A 129 -3.28 8.41 -2.14
CA LEU A 129 -3.97 7.98 -0.91
C LEU A 129 -4.95 9.03 -0.39
N TRP A 130 -4.58 10.30 -0.46
CA TRP A 130 -5.46 11.41 -0.10
C TRP A 130 -6.65 11.54 -1.06
N PHE A 131 -6.41 11.48 -2.37
CA PHE A 131 -7.47 11.55 -3.38
C PHE A 131 -8.39 10.32 -3.33
N TYR A 132 -7.82 9.14 -3.05
CA TYR A 132 -8.56 7.92 -2.80
C TYR A 132 -9.56 8.12 -1.65
N SER A 133 -9.08 8.63 -0.51
CA SER A 133 -9.88 8.79 0.70
C SER A 133 -10.99 9.84 0.56
N THR A 134 -10.82 10.82 -0.33
CA THR A 134 -11.80 11.90 -0.56
C THR A 134 -12.81 11.56 -1.65
N ASN A 135 -12.36 11.00 -2.78
CA ASN A 135 -13.16 10.86 -3.99
C ASN A 135 -13.32 9.40 -4.44
N PHE A 136 -12.21 8.69 -4.71
CA PHE A 136 -12.29 7.40 -5.41
C PHE A 136 -12.88 6.26 -4.60
N LYS A 137 -12.89 6.35 -3.27
CA LYS A 137 -13.49 5.30 -2.43
C LYS A 137 -14.99 5.13 -2.67
N ARG A 138 -15.69 6.18 -3.12
CA ARG A 138 -17.14 6.12 -3.41
C ARG A 138 -17.45 5.58 -4.81
N ASP A 139 -16.42 5.43 -5.63
CA ASP A 139 -16.53 4.98 -7.01
C ASP A 139 -16.44 3.46 -7.10
N PHE A 140 -17.16 2.91 -8.07
CA PHE A 140 -17.44 1.49 -8.23
C PHE A 140 -16.24 0.54 -8.17
N LEU A 141 -15.21 0.78 -8.99
CA LEU A 141 -14.01 -0.06 -9.08
C LEU A 141 -12.70 0.72 -8.93
N VAL A 142 -12.77 2.04 -9.12
CA VAL A 142 -11.57 2.88 -9.20
C VAL A 142 -10.82 2.85 -7.88
N GLY A 143 -11.52 2.93 -6.74
CA GLY A 143 -10.92 2.83 -5.42
C GLY A 143 -10.15 1.52 -5.22
N ASN A 144 -10.76 0.38 -5.56
CA ASN A 144 -10.18 -0.94 -5.34
C ASN A 144 -8.93 -1.14 -6.20
N VAL A 145 -8.99 -0.70 -7.46
CA VAL A 145 -7.82 -0.74 -8.36
C VAL A 145 -6.71 0.16 -7.84
N VAL A 146 -7.03 1.37 -7.37
CA VAL A 146 -6.02 2.30 -6.82
C VAL A 146 -5.29 1.68 -5.63
N ILE A 147 -6.00 1.12 -4.65
CA ILE A 147 -5.38 0.48 -3.49
C ILE A 147 -4.59 -0.78 -3.88
N ALA A 148 -5.09 -1.54 -4.86
CA ALA A 148 -4.35 -2.68 -5.40
C ALA A 148 -3.04 -2.25 -6.07
N VAL A 149 -3.04 -1.19 -6.90
CA VAL A 149 -1.83 -0.63 -7.51
C VAL A 149 -0.86 -0.15 -6.44
N LEU A 150 -1.32 0.60 -5.44
CA LEU A 150 -0.47 1.10 -4.36
C LEU A 150 0.13 -0.02 -3.51
N THR A 151 -0.62 -1.10 -3.29
CA THR A 151 -0.12 -2.27 -2.57
C THR A 151 0.91 -3.05 -3.39
N ALA A 152 0.71 -3.17 -4.71
CA ALA A 152 1.71 -3.74 -5.61
C ALA A 152 2.97 -2.86 -5.72
N TRP A 153 2.78 -1.55 -5.61
CA TRP A 153 3.84 -0.55 -5.65
C TRP A 153 4.81 -0.66 -4.47
N THR A 154 4.41 -1.13 -3.28
CA THR A 154 5.34 -1.31 -2.15
C THR A 154 6.52 -2.23 -2.52
N ILE A 155 6.23 -3.33 -3.22
CA ILE A 155 7.25 -4.25 -3.74
C ILE A 155 8.06 -3.57 -4.86
N GLY A 156 7.38 -2.81 -5.73
CA GLY A 156 8.01 -2.05 -6.81
C GLY A 156 9.02 -1.01 -6.29
N VAL A 157 8.69 -0.28 -5.23
CA VAL A 157 9.57 0.73 -4.59
C VAL A 157 10.87 0.09 -4.14
N VAL A 158 10.82 -1.10 -3.55
CA VAL A 158 12.05 -1.82 -3.15
C VAL A 158 12.91 -2.14 -4.36
N TYR A 159 12.33 -2.62 -5.47
CA TYR A 159 13.08 -2.85 -6.72
C TYR A 159 13.67 -1.56 -7.27
N PHE A 160 12.87 -0.50 -7.42
CA PHE A 160 13.30 0.77 -7.99
C PHE A 160 14.33 1.49 -7.10
N SER A 161 14.36 1.21 -5.80
CA SER A 161 15.36 1.76 -4.88
C SER A 161 16.77 1.22 -5.13
N LYS A 162 16.91 0.06 -5.81
CA LYS A 162 18.21 -0.57 -6.10
C LYS A 162 18.87 -0.02 -7.36
N PHE A 163 18.13 0.72 -8.18
CA PHE A 163 18.62 1.26 -9.44
C PHE A 163 18.48 2.78 -9.46
N THR A 164 19.52 3.45 -9.93
CA THR A 164 19.48 4.89 -10.19
C THR A 164 18.63 5.19 -11.42
N LEU A 165 18.11 6.42 -11.52
CA LEU A 165 17.31 6.84 -12.67
C LEU A 165 18.06 6.65 -14.00
N LEU A 166 19.36 6.93 -14.02
CA LEU A 166 20.19 6.77 -15.22
C LEU A 166 20.24 5.31 -15.69
N GLN A 167 20.40 4.36 -14.76
CA GLN A 167 20.43 2.92 -15.08
C GLN A 167 19.09 2.41 -15.60
N LEU A 168 17.98 2.99 -15.13
CA LEU A 168 16.63 2.63 -15.58
C LEU A 168 16.34 3.18 -16.99
N VAL A 169 16.78 4.40 -17.30
CA VAL A 169 16.51 5.04 -18.61
C VAL A 169 17.48 4.57 -19.70
N HIS A 170 18.74 4.37 -19.34
CA HIS A 170 19.78 3.91 -20.27
C HIS A 170 20.35 2.57 -19.79
N PRO A 171 19.63 1.46 -20.05
CA PRO A 171 20.09 0.13 -19.67
C PRO A 171 21.21 -0.31 -20.64
N THR A 172 22.41 0.21 -20.45
CA THR A 172 23.55 -0.05 -21.36
C THR A 172 24.08 -1.47 -21.25
N ASN A 173 23.87 -2.16 -20.12
CA ASN A 173 24.26 -3.55 -19.88
C ASN A 173 23.23 -4.27 -18.98
N MET A 174 22.06 -4.67 -19.52
CA MET A 174 21.16 -5.53 -18.74
C MET A 174 21.77 -6.92 -18.60
N LEU A 175 22.16 -7.28 -17.38
CA LEU A 175 22.56 -8.65 -17.08
C LEU A 175 21.32 -9.56 -17.09
N PRO A 176 21.48 -10.86 -17.40
CA PRO A 176 20.39 -11.83 -17.23
C PRO A 176 19.79 -11.82 -15.82
N THR A 177 20.60 -11.47 -14.81
CA THR A 177 20.20 -11.30 -13.43
C THR A 177 19.20 -10.16 -13.24
N ASP A 178 19.39 -9.02 -13.91
CA ASP A 178 18.51 -7.85 -13.81
C ASP A 178 17.14 -8.15 -14.41
N LEU A 179 17.11 -8.85 -15.55
CA LEU A 179 15.87 -9.34 -16.15
C LEU A 179 15.15 -10.34 -15.25
N LYS A 180 15.89 -11.22 -14.57
CA LYS A 180 15.32 -12.17 -13.61
C LYS A 180 14.74 -11.45 -12.40
N PHE A 181 15.44 -10.44 -11.88
CA PHE A 181 14.96 -9.61 -10.77
C PHE A 181 13.71 -8.82 -11.14
N PHE A 182 13.67 -8.22 -12.34
CA PHE A 182 12.49 -7.52 -12.85
C PHE A 182 11.28 -8.46 -13.01
N LYS A 183 11.48 -9.65 -13.57
CA LYS A 183 10.42 -10.66 -13.70
C LYS A 183 9.86 -11.10 -12.34
N LEU A 184 10.73 -11.30 -11.35
CA LEU A 184 10.30 -11.65 -10.00
C LEU A 184 9.55 -10.48 -9.35
N MET A 185 10.04 -9.25 -9.47
CA MET A 185 9.32 -8.07 -9.01
C MET A 185 7.90 -8.00 -9.61
N LEU A 186 7.76 -8.13 -10.93
CA LEU A 186 6.47 -8.15 -11.59
C LEU A 186 5.58 -9.28 -11.06
N LEU A 187 6.12 -10.50 -10.91
CA LEU A 187 5.36 -11.63 -10.39
C LEU A 187 4.79 -11.34 -8.99
N TYR A 188 5.64 -10.94 -8.04
CA TYR A 188 5.22 -10.66 -6.67
C TYR A 188 4.28 -9.44 -6.58
N SER A 189 4.54 -8.37 -7.34
CA SER A 189 3.66 -7.21 -7.43
C SER A 189 2.30 -7.58 -8.04
N SER A 190 2.24 -8.43 -9.07
CA SER A 190 0.98 -8.91 -9.65
C SER A 190 0.19 -9.76 -8.65
N PHE A 191 0.84 -10.61 -7.86
CA PHE A 191 0.17 -11.35 -6.79
C PHE A 191 -0.39 -10.41 -5.72
N ALA A 192 0.41 -9.46 -5.25
CA ALA A 192 -0.04 -8.46 -4.29
C ALA A 192 -1.22 -7.63 -4.83
N PHE A 193 -1.19 -7.27 -6.12
CA PHE A 193 -2.27 -6.57 -6.79
C PHE A 193 -3.59 -7.38 -6.77
N ILE A 194 -3.58 -8.63 -7.23
CA ILE A 194 -4.80 -9.45 -7.32
C ILE A 194 -5.34 -9.78 -5.93
N LEU A 195 -4.46 -10.11 -4.97
CA LEU A 195 -4.87 -10.37 -3.58
C LEU A 195 -5.56 -9.15 -2.96
N THR A 196 -5.04 -7.95 -3.23
CA THR A 196 -5.64 -6.71 -2.74
C THR A 196 -6.98 -6.41 -3.42
N LEU A 197 -7.12 -6.66 -4.73
CA LEU A 197 -8.41 -6.53 -5.43
C LEU A 197 -9.48 -7.43 -4.79
N ILE A 198 -9.13 -8.69 -4.51
CA ILE A 198 -10.04 -9.63 -3.85
C ILE A 198 -10.38 -9.12 -2.45
N ARG A 199 -9.39 -8.66 -1.68
CA ARG A 199 -9.59 -8.15 -0.33
C ARG A 199 -10.53 -6.94 -0.30
N GLU A 200 -10.33 -5.95 -1.17
CA GLU A 200 -11.20 -4.78 -1.21
C GLU A 200 -12.61 -5.15 -1.67
N ALA A 201 -12.77 -6.06 -2.64
CA ALA A 201 -14.08 -6.57 -3.03
C ALA A 201 -14.81 -7.28 -1.87
N LEU A 202 -14.10 -8.09 -1.07
CA LEU A 202 -14.66 -8.73 0.12
C LEU A 202 -15.02 -7.72 1.21
N LYS A 203 -14.22 -6.66 1.36
CA LYS A 203 -14.48 -5.58 2.30
C LYS A 203 -15.71 -4.78 1.89
N ASP A 204 -15.87 -4.44 0.61
CA ASP A 204 -17.06 -3.77 0.10
C ASP A 204 -18.33 -4.59 0.39
N MET A 205 -18.23 -5.93 0.32
CA MET A 205 -19.34 -6.83 0.67
C MET A 205 -19.67 -6.80 2.18
N GLU A 206 -18.67 -6.65 3.05
CA GLU A 206 -18.85 -6.50 4.50
C GLU A 206 -19.47 -5.13 4.85
N ASP A 207 -19.02 -4.08 4.16
CA ASP A 207 -19.34 -2.67 4.46
C ASP A 207 -20.60 -2.15 3.74
N MET A 208 -21.33 -3.02 3.02
CA MET A 208 -22.53 -2.69 2.22
C MET A 208 -23.56 -1.81 2.95
N GLY A 209 -23.90 -2.13 4.19
CA GLY A 209 -25.01 -1.47 4.91
C GLY A 209 -24.73 0.00 5.25
N GLY A 210 -23.47 0.36 5.49
CA GLY A 210 -23.02 1.73 5.68
C GLY A 210 -22.83 2.43 4.35
N ASP A 211 -22.25 1.76 3.37
CA ASP A 211 -22.01 2.31 2.04
C ASP A 211 -23.32 2.72 1.33
N GLU A 212 -24.38 1.90 1.46
CA GLU A 212 -25.71 2.21 0.91
C GLU A 212 -26.33 3.45 1.58
N LYS A 213 -26.21 3.60 2.90
CA LYS A 213 -26.72 4.77 3.63
C LYS A 213 -26.02 6.08 3.26
N PHE A 214 -24.75 6.01 2.87
CA PHE A 214 -23.97 7.18 2.45
C PHE A 214 -23.89 7.33 0.92
N GLY A 215 -24.69 6.56 0.16
CA GLY A 215 -24.84 6.71 -1.29
C GLY A 215 -23.61 6.29 -2.10
N CYS A 216 -22.77 5.41 -1.56
CA CYS A 216 -21.61 4.87 -2.27
C CYS A 216 -22.06 3.90 -3.36
N LYS A 217 -21.36 3.88 -4.50
CA LYS A 217 -21.70 3.01 -5.64
C LYS A 217 -20.73 1.85 -5.77
N THR A 218 -20.44 1.15 -4.68
CA THR A 218 -19.47 0.04 -4.65
C THR A 218 -19.95 -1.18 -5.45
N MET A 219 -19.03 -2.10 -5.77
CA MET A 219 -19.33 -3.34 -6.50
C MET A 219 -20.60 -4.08 -6.06
N PRO A 220 -20.75 -4.44 -4.77
CA PRO A 220 -21.91 -5.20 -4.31
C PRO A 220 -23.22 -4.40 -4.32
N ILE A 221 -23.17 -3.07 -4.30
CA ILE A 221 -24.35 -2.21 -4.39
C ILE A 221 -24.82 -2.12 -5.85
N ALA A 222 -23.90 -1.92 -6.80
CA ALA A 222 -24.27 -1.70 -8.20
C ALA A 222 -24.51 -3.00 -8.99
N TRP A 223 -23.78 -4.09 -8.71
CA TRP A 223 -23.95 -5.38 -9.40
C TRP A 223 -24.72 -6.42 -8.57
N GLY A 224 -24.89 -6.18 -7.27
CA GLY A 224 -25.49 -7.14 -6.34
C GLY A 224 -24.47 -8.12 -5.73
N LEU A 225 -24.87 -8.77 -4.63
CA LEU A 225 -23.97 -9.65 -3.86
C LEU A 225 -23.48 -10.89 -4.64
N GLN A 226 -24.34 -11.47 -5.49
CA GLN A 226 -24.03 -12.73 -6.19
C GLN A 226 -22.95 -12.55 -7.26
N THR A 227 -23.02 -11.45 -8.01
CA THR A 227 -22.06 -11.10 -9.07
C THR A 227 -20.70 -10.74 -8.46
N THR A 228 -20.66 -10.00 -7.35
CA THR A 228 -19.42 -9.72 -6.62
C THR A 228 -18.76 -10.99 -6.09
N LYS A 229 -19.53 -11.98 -5.64
CA LYS A 229 -18.98 -13.31 -5.28
C LYS A 229 -18.35 -14.03 -6.47
N VAL A 230 -18.98 -13.97 -7.64
CA VAL A 230 -18.41 -14.55 -8.88
C VAL A 230 -17.11 -13.83 -9.25
N TYR A 231 -17.09 -12.49 -9.17
CA TYR A 231 -15.87 -11.70 -9.39
C TYR A 231 -14.72 -12.15 -8.48
N VAL A 232 -14.98 -12.28 -7.17
CA VAL A 232 -13.98 -12.78 -6.21
C VAL A 232 -13.52 -14.20 -6.55
N ALA A 233 -14.47 -15.10 -6.89
CA ALA A 233 -14.15 -16.48 -7.25
C ALA A 233 -13.28 -16.58 -8.52
N VAL A 234 -13.55 -15.75 -9.53
CA VAL A 234 -12.74 -15.69 -10.76
C VAL A 234 -11.32 -15.27 -10.45
N TRP A 235 -11.12 -14.20 -9.66
CA TRP A 235 -9.77 -13.75 -9.32
C TRP A 235 -9.02 -14.74 -8.41
N LEU A 236 -9.72 -15.44 -7.52
CA LEU A 236 -9.13 -16.55 -6.76
C LEU A 236 -8.67 -17.69 -7.67
N MET A 237 -9.46 -18.06 -8.67
CA MET A 237 -9.07 -19.05 -9.67
C MET A 237 -7.85 -18.59 -10.47
N VAL A 238 -7.79 -17.32 -10.87
CA VAL A 238 -6.61 -16.76 -11.55
C VAL A 238 -5.36 -16.90 -10.67
N ILE A 239 -5.44 -16.59 -9.38
CA ILE A 239 -4.30 -16.76 -8.45
C ILE A 239 -3.86 -18.23 -8.38
N ILE A 240 -4.81 -19.16 -8.23
CA ILE A 240 -4.49 -20.59 -8.12
C ILE A 240 -3.81 -21.08 -9.39
N LEU A 241 -4.32 -20.70 -10.57
CA LEU A 241 -3.75 -21.09 -11.87
C LEU A 241 -2.35 -20.51 -12.11
N VAL A 242 -2.04 -19.33 -11.58
CA VAL A 242 -0.70 -18.73 -11.69
C VAL A 242 0.30 -19.39 -10.71
N LEU A 243 -0.20 -19.98 -9.62
CA LEU A 243 0.62 -20.70 -8.62
C LEU A 243 0.93 -22.15 -9.01
N THR A 244 0.08 -22.78 -9.83
CA THR A 244 0.26 -24.16 -10.34
C THR A 244 1.12 -24.19 -11.60
#